data_AF-A0AAF0C5D9-F1
#
_entry.id   AF-A0AAF0C5D9-F1
#
_cell.length_a   1.000
_cell.length_b   1.000
_cell.length_c   1.000
_cell.angle_alpha   90.00
_cell.angle_beta   90.00
_cell.angle_gamma   90.00
#
_symmetry.space_group_name_H-M   'P 1'
#
loop_
_entity.id
_entity.type
_entity.pdbx_description
1 polymer ?
#
loop_
_entity_poly.entity_id
_entity_poly.type
_entity_poly.pdbx_seq_one_letter_code
_entity_poly.pdbx_strand_id
1 'polypeptide(L)'
;MSNSLQPAKHFVQVPMPNWMFDTAKALAKDKAMDLKALLEEFIDNYIESKKCYDQEKDRYVIFYASPANSKPRSIWLSQGHYKKVEAFAQKHTSRINRVVFSACLDGLIANHCVTI
;
A
#
# COMPACT_ATOMS: atom_id res chain seq x y z
N MET A 1 26.90 2.43 26.60
CA MET A 1 26.55 1.72 25.35
C MET A 1 25.21 2.26 24.89
N SER A 2 25.16 2.98 23.76
CA SER A 2 23.89 3.52 23.25
C SER A 2 23.06 2.38 22.68
N ASN A 3 21.95 2.04 23.33
CA ASN A 3 20.89 1.30 22.68
C ASN A 3 20.30 2.21 21.60
N SER A 4 20.85 2.16 20.38
CA SER A 4 20.17 2.68 19.22
C SER A 4 18.89 1.88 19.08
N LEU A 5 17.76 2.46 19.52
CA LEU A 5 16.42 1.93 19.28
C LEU A 5 16.30 1.69 17.77
N GLN A 6 16.44 0.44 17.34
CA GLN A 6 16.18 0.11 15.95
C GLN A 6 14.73 0.54 15.67
N PRO A 7 14.47 1.27 14.58
CA PRO A 7 13.12 1.69 14.26
C PRO A 7 12.22 0.45 14.18
N ALA A 8 11.09 0.50 14.88
CA ALA A 8 10.15 -0.61 14.92
C ALA A 8 9.76 -1.01 13.49
N LYS A 9 10.06 -2.26 13.11
CA LYS A 9 9.68 -2.81 11.81
C LYS A 9 8.24 -3.28 11.92
N HIS A 10 7.35 -2.67 11.15
CA HIS A 10 5.95 -3.11 11.06
C HIS A 10 5.77 -3.94 9.79
N PHE A 11 5.46 -5.22 9.95
CA PHE A 11 5.15 -6.13 8.85
C PHE A 11 3.64 -6.29 8.71
N VAL A 12 3.14 -6.04 7.50
CA VAL A 12 1.73 -6.23 7.14
C VAL A 12 1.62 -7.45 6.24
N GLN A 13 0.73 -8.37 6.57
CA GLN A 13 0.39 -9.50 5.70
C GLN A 13 -0.64 -9.04 4.66
N VAL A 14 -0.18 -8.90 3.42
CA VAL A 14 -1.01 -8.45 2.29
C VAL A 14 -1.16 -9.61 1.31
N PRO A 15 -2.37 -10.17 1.16
CA PRO A 15 -2.64 -11.13 0.10
C PRO A 15 -2.50 -10.45 -1.27
N MET A 16 -1.59 -10.95 -2.12
CA MET A 16 -1.36 -10.40 -3.46
C MET A 16 -1.21 -11.53 -4.49
N PRO A 17 -1.73 -11.36 -5.72
CA PRO A 17 -1.36 -12.21 -6.85
C PRO A 17 0.15 -12.13 -7.13
N ASN A 18 0.72 -13.20 -7.68
CA ASN A 18 2.15 -13.21 -8.03
C ASN A 18 2.49 -12.10 -9.02
N TRP A 19 1.68 -11.94 -10.08
CA TRP A 19 1.90 -10.92 -11.11
C TRP A 19 2.05 -9.54 -10.49
N MET A 20 1.18 -9.16 -9.55
CA MET A 20 1.18 -7.84 -8.94
C MET A 20 2.46 -7.58 -8.14
N PHE A 21 2.89 -8.58 -7.36
CA PHE A 21 4.11 -8.49 -6.57
C PHE A 21 5.36 -8.45 -7.46
N ASP A 22 5.40 -9.27 -8.50
CA ASP A 22 6.52 -9.34 -9.43
C ASP A 22 6.64 -8.06 -10.28
N THR A 23 5.50 -7.50 -10.72
CA THR A 23 5.44 -6.21 -11.42
C THR A 23 5.92 -5.07 -10.52
N ALA A 24 5.49 -5.01 -9.25
CA ALA A 24 5.96 -4.00 -8.31
C ALA A 24 7.48 -4.11 -8.07
N LYS A 25 8.02 -5.33 -7.97
CA LYS A 25 9.47 -5.54 -7.87
C LYS A 25 10.23 -5.10 -9.11
N ALA A 26 9.70 -5.38 -10.30
CA ALA A 26 10.30 -4.94 -11.55
C ALA A 26 10.33 -3.41 -11.62
N LEU A 27 9.22 -2.75 -11.34
CA LEU A 27 9.13 -1.29 -11.33
C LEU A 27 10.08 -0.66 -10.30
N ALA A 28 10.18 -1.22 -9.10
CA ALA A 28 11.11 -0.72 -8.08
C ALA A 28 12.56 -0.76 -8.60
N LYS A 29 12.93 -1.87 -9.25
CA LYS A 29 14.25 -2.01 -9.89
C LYS A 29 14.46 -0.97 -11.00
N ASP A 30 13.47 -0.77 -11.87
CA ASP A 30 13.55 0.17 -12.99
C ASP A 30 13.69 1.63 -12.49
N LYS A 31 13.05 1.96 -11.37
CA LYS A 31 13.16 3.25 -10.68
C LYS A 31 14.38 3.37 -9.76
N ALA A 32 15.26 2.37 -9.71
CA ALA A 32 16.42 2.31 -8.82
C ALA A 32 16.07 2.55 -7.33
N MET A 33 14.91 2.04 -6.88
CA MET A 33 14.44 2.13 -5.51
C MET A 33 14.18 0.75 -4.91
N ASP A 34 14.19 0.66 -3.59
CA ASP A 34 13.74 -0.56 -2.93
C ASP A 34 12.20 -0.68 -3.00
N LEU A 35 11.70 -1.92 -2.92
CA LEU A 35 10.26 -2.20 -2.99
C LEU A 35 9.48 -1.50 -1.88
N LYS A 36 10.08 -1.32 -0.70
CA LYS A 36 9.41 -0.66 0.43
C LYS A 36 9.17 0.82 0.09
N ALA A 37 10.18 1.52 -0.41
CA ALA A 37 10.10 2.92 -0.79
C ALA A 37 9.04 3.13 -1.89
N LEU A 38 9.02 2.25 -2.90
CA LEU A 38 7.98 2.27 -3.94
C LEU A 38 6.57 2.13 -3.33
N LEU A 39 6.37 1.14 -2.44
CA LEU A 39 5.06 0.91 -1.82
C LEU A 39 4.64 2.05 -0.89
N GLU A 40 5.58 2.67 -0.18
CA GLU A 40 5.31 3.84 0.66
C GLU A 40 4.92 5.07 -0.19
N GLU A 41 5.58 5.29 -1.32
CA GLU A 41 5.19 6.31 -2.31
C GLU A 41 3.76 6.05 -2.84
N PHE A 42 3.45 4.80 -3.18
CA PHE A 42 2.11 4.42 -3.63
C PHE A 42 1.05 4.64 -2.55
N ILE A 43 1.36 4.34 -1.28
CA ILE A 43 0.46 4.59 -0.16
C ILE A 43 0.17 6.08 0.00
N ASP A 44 1.20 6.92 -0.02
CA ASP A 44 1.04 8.36 0.13
C ASP A 44 0.20 8.95 -1.01
N ASN A 45 0.51 8.58 -2.26
CA ASN A 45 -0.26 9.01 -3.43
C ASN A 45 -1.71 8.51 -3.37
N TYR A 46 -1.94 7.26 -2.96
CA TYR A 46 -3.28 6.71 -2.81
C TYR A 46 -4.09 7.49 -1.79
N ILE A 47 -3.57 7.67 -0.57
CA ILE A 47 -4.26 8.41 0.50
C ILE A 47 -4.56 9.85 0.07
N GLU A 48 -3.59 10.53 -0.57
CA GLU A 48 -3.78 11.88 -1.08
C GLU A 48 -4.93 11.94 -2.11
N SER A 49 -4.94 11.00 -3.07
CA SER A 49 -5.98 10.96 -4.11
C SER A 49 -7.39 10.74 -3.56
N LYS A 50 -7.53 10.17 -2.35
CA LYS A 50 -8.83 9.91 -1.73
C LYS A 50 -9.29 11.00 -0.76
N LYS A 51 -8.49 12.05 -0.50
CA LYS A 51 -8.92 13.15 0.41
C LYS A 51 -10.20 13.85 -0.04
N CYS A 52 -10.48 13.91 -1.34
CA CYS A 52 -11.72 14.50 -1.84
C CYS A 52 -12.99 13.74 -1.39
N TYR A 53 -12.86 12.45 -1.03
CA TYR A 53 -13.97 11.64 -0.51
C TYR A 53 -14.31 11.99 0.94
N ASP A 54 -13.45 12.75 1.63
CA ASP A 54 -13.70 13.16 3.02
C ASP A 54 -14.72 14.29 3.15
N GLN A 55 -14.94 15.04 2.07
CA GLN A 55 -15.76 16.26 2.07
C GLN A 55 -17.17 16.03 1.51
N GLU A 56 -17.35 14.95 0.73
CA GLU A 56 -18.61 14.67 0.04
C GLU A 56 -19.40 13.58 0.79
N LYS A 57 -20.57 13.95 1.34
CA LYS A 57 -21.41 13.06 2.17
C LYS A 57 -21.81 11.75 1.50
N ASP A 58 -21.84 11.70 0.16
CA ASP A 58 -22.33 10.56 -0.61
C ASP A 58 -21.22 9.79 -1.36
N ARG A 59 -19.94 10.11 -1.12
CA ARG A 59 -18.81 9.42 -1.76
C ARG A 59 -18.07 8.52 -0.78
N TYR A 60 -17.90 7.26 -1.17
CA TYR A 60 -17.16 6.25 -0.41
C TYR A 60 -15.87 5.86 -1.12
N VAL A 61 -14.83 5.60 -0.34
CA VAL A 61 -13.58 5.02 -0.87
C VAL A 61 -13.83 3.54 -1.17
N ILE A 62 -13.71 3.16 -2.45
CA ILE A 62 -13.80 1.77 -2.88
C ILE A 62 -12.42 1.12 -2.70
N PHE A 63 -12.40 0.00 -1.98
CA PHE A 63 -11.18 -0.79 -1.78
C PHE A 63 -11.25 -2.07 -2.61
N TYR A 64 -10.16 -2.38 -3.31
CA TYR A 64 -10.05 -3.65 -4.01
C TYR A 64 -9.73 -4.79 -3.05
N ALA A 65 -10.28 -5.97 -3.35
CA ALA A 65 -9.94 -7.21 -2.68
C ALA A 65 -9.02 -8.03 -3.59
N SER A 66 -8.05 -8.71 -2.98
CA SER A 66 -7.17 -9.64 -3.68
C SER A 66 -7.97 -10.84 -4.21
N PRO A 67 -7.68 -11.36 -5.42
CA PRO A 67 -8.23 -12.63 -5.91
C PRO A 67 -8.00 -13.78 -4.94
N ALA A 68 -8.89 -14.79 -4.94
CA ALA A 68 -8.86 -15.90 -3.98
C ALA A 68 -7.56 -16.75 -4.02
N ASN A 69 -6.88 -16.81 -5.16
CA ASN A 69 -5.62 -17.53 -5.34
C ASN A 69 -4.36 -16.72 -4.95
N SER A 70 -4.54 -15.56 -4.30
CA SER A 70 -3.45 -14.70 -3.86
C SER A 70 -2.62 -15.33 -2.74
N LYS A 71 -1.31 -15.04 -2.73
CA LYS A 71 -0.41 -15.49 -1.66
C LYS A 71 -0.22 -14.39 -0.63
N PRO A 72 -0.13 -14.70 0.68
CA PRO A 72 0.22 -13.70 1.68
C PRO A 72 1.65 -13.22 1.45
N ARG A 73 1.83 -11.91 1.33
CA ARG A 73 3.13 -11.24 1.22
C ARG A 73 3.38 -10.44 2.49
N SER A 74 4.55 -10.65 3.10
CA SER A 74 5.00 -9.84 4.23
C SER A 74 5.60 -8.54 3.71
N ILE A 75 4.86 -7.44 3.84
CA ILE A 75 5.29 -6.11 3.41
C ILE A 75 5.80 -5.34 4.63
N TRP A 76 7.04 -4.88 4.56
CA TRP A 76 7.62 -4.02 5.59
C TRP A 76 7.27 -2.56 5.32
N LEU A 77 6.66 -1.89 6.30
CA LEU A 77 6.43 -0.45 6.31
C LEU A 77 7.21 0.20 7.45
N SER A 78 7.65 1.44 7.23
CA SER A 78 8.11 2.32 8.30
C SER A 78 6.97 2.62 9.27
N GLN A 79 7.31 2.90 10.53
CA GLN A 79 6.31 3.22 11.56
C GLN A 79 5.40 4.39 11.15
N GLY A 80 5.95 5.41 10.47
CA GLY A 80 5.16 6.54 9.96
C GLY A 80 4.11 6.11 8.94
N HIS A 81 4.50 5.32 7.94
CA HIS A 81 3.55 4.81 6.94
C HIS A 81 2.56 3.80 7.52
N TYR A 82 2.99 2.94 8.45
CA TYR A 82 2.07 2.05 9.16
C TYR A 82 0.96 2.84 9.86
N LYS A 83 1.31 3.89 10.62
CA LYS A 83 0.31 4.74 11.30
C LYS A 83 -0.59 5.49 10.33
N LYS A 84 -0.06 6.00 9.20
CA LYS A 84 -0.87 6.63 8.14
C LYS A 84 -1.92 5.65 7.59
N VAL A 85 -1.50 4.43 7.25
CA VAL A 85 -2.38 3.39 6.71
C VAL A 85 -3.41 2.95 7.76
N GLU A 86 -3.00 2.79 9.02
CA GLU A 86 -3.89 2.43 10.12
C GLU A 86 -4.99 3.47 10.34
N ALA A 87 -4.62 4.75 10.39
CA ALA A 87 -5.58 5.84 10.52
C ALA A 87 -6.55 5.91 9.33
N PHE A 88 -6.04 5.75 8.10
CA PHE A 88 -6.87 5.73 6.90
C PHE A 88 -7.82 4.53 6.88
N ALA A 89 -7.34 3.34 7.22
CA ALA A 89 -8.16 2.13 7.32
C ALA A 89 -9.27 2.31 8.35
N GLN A 90 -8.97 2.86 9.53
CA GLN A 90 -9.95 3.09 10.58
C GLN A 90 -11.03 4.09 10.14
N LYS A 91 -10.60 5.21 9.53
CA LYS A 91 -11.50 6.25 9.02
C LYS A 91 -12.53 5.72 8.01
N HIS A 92 -12.09 4.86 7.09
CA HIS A 92 -12.94 4.32 6.04
C HIS A 92 -13.45 2.89 6.33
N THR A 93 -13.45 2.48 7.61
CA THR A 93 -13.96 1.17 8.07
C THR A 93 -13.41 -0.01 7.25
N SER A 94 -12.12 0.02 6.97
CA SER A 94 -11.39 -0.95 6.14
C SER A 94 -10.27 -1.62 6.93
N ARG A 95 -9.54 -2.53 6.27
CA ARG A 95 -8.40 -3.25 6.85
C ARG A 95 -7.10 -2.71 6.27
N ILE A 96 -6.05 -2.63 7.09
CA ILE A 96 -4.70 -2.18 6.68
C ILE A 96 -4.24 -2.89 5.40
N ASN A 97 -4.41 -4.21 5.33
CA ASN A 97 -3.99 -4.97 4.15
C ASN A 97 -4.77 -4.61 2.87
N ARG A 98 -6.06 -4.24 2.96
CA ARG A 98 -6.85 -3.78 1.81
C ARG A 98 -6.40 -2.42 1.33
N VAL A 99 -6.00 -1.53 2.25
CA VAL A 99 -5.44 -0.23 1.90
C VAL A 99 -4.11 -0.42 1.15
N VAL A 100 -3.20 -1.22 1.69
CA VAL A 100 -1.90 -1.48 1.04
C VAL A 100 -2.07 -2.17 -0.31
N PHE A 101 -2.98 -3.14 -0.41
CA PHE A 101 -3.31 -3.79 -1.68
C PHE A 101 -3.82 -2.77 -2.71
N SER A 102 -4.82 -1.97 -2.34
CA SER A 102 -5.43 -0.98 -3.25
C SER A 102 -4.43 0.08 -3.68
N ALA A 103 -3.62 0.59 -2.75
CA ALA A 103 -2.57 1.55 -3.05
C ALA A 103 -1.54 0.99 -4.04
N CYS A 104 -1.13 -0.27 -3.85
CA CYS A 104 -0.21 -0.92 -4.78
C CYS A 104 -0.83 -1.09 -6.17
N LEU A 105 -2.10 -1.49 -6.26
CA LEU A 105 -2.79 -1.65 -7.55
C LEU A 105 -2.94 -0.30 -8.28
N ASP A 106 -3.47 0.71 -7.60
CA ASP A 106 -3.62 2.08 -8.14
C ASP A 106 -2.25 2.63 -8.59
N GLY A 107 -1.20 2.42 -7.80
CA GLY A 107 0.16 2.82 -8.14
C GLY A 107 0.71 2.15 -9.41
N LEU A 108 0.47 0.84 -9.57
CA LEU A 108 0.87 0.11 -10.78
C LEU A 108 0.10 0.57 -12.03
N ILE A 109 -1.19 0.90 -11.89
CA ILE A 109 -2.00 1.46 -12.99
C ILE A 109 -1.49 2.85 -13.37
N ALA A 110 -1.23 3.71 -12.39
CA ALA A 110 -0.72 5.06 -12.63
C ALA A 110 0.67 5.08 -13.28
N ASN A 111 1.46 4.01 -13.12
CA ASN A 111 2.76 3.83 -13.78
C ASN A 111 2.65 2.99 -15.07
N HIS A 112 1.44 2.77 -15.60
CA HIS A 112 1.16 2.03 -16.84
C HIS A 112 1.69 0.59 -16.85
N CYS A 113 1.87 -0.03 -15.68
CA CYS A 113 2.31 -1.43 -15.58
C CYS A 113 1.15 -2.42 -15.75
N VAL A 114 -0.08 -1.95 -15.59
CA VAL A 114 -1.32 -2.75 -15.63
C VAL A 114 -2.40 -1.90 -16.28
N THR A 115 -3.21 -2.51 -17.15
CA THR A 115 -4.46 -1.94 -17.66
C THR A 115 -5.61 -2.73 -17.06
N ILE A 116 -6.63 -2.03 -16.52
CA ILE A 116 -7.88 -2.64 -16.06
C ILE A 116 -8.94 -2.47 -17.15
#